data_AF-A0A2H9N3V4-F1
#
_entry.id   AF-A0A2H9N3V4-F1
#
_cell.length_a   1.000
_cell.length_b   1.000
_cell.length_c   1.000
_cell.angle_alpha   90.00
_cell.angle_beta   90.00
_cell.angle_gamma   90.00
#
_symmetry.space_group_name_H-M   'P 1'
#
loop_
_entity.id
_entity.type
_entity.pdbx_description
1 polymer ?
#
loop_
_entity_poly.entity_id
_entity_poly.type
_entity_poly.pdbx_seq_one_letter_code
_entity_poly.pdbx_strand_id
1 'polypeptide(L)'
;MMDVSSKIEKLISVISKLPGIGPKSAERIALYLLSMKDYEIKDFLETIEEAKEHIKLCPICFNITDSEICNICSSPRRDHSVV
;
A
#
# COMPACT_ATOMS: atom_id res chain seq x y z
N MET A 1 -14.17 -10.31 -28.23
CA MET A 1 -14.00 -9.91 -26.81
C MET A 1 -13.09 -10.96 -26.24
N MET A 2 -11.84 -10.58 -25.93
CA MET A 2 -10.72 -11.52 -25.72
C MET A 2 -11.04 -12.52 -24.60
N ASP A 3 -10.66 -13.78 -24.80
CA ASP A 3 -10.64 -14.86 -23.79
C ASP A 3 -9.60 -14.58 -22.69
N VAL A 4 -9.72 -13.45 -21.99
CA VAL A 4 -8.91 -13.14 -20.81
C VAL A 4 -9.62 -13.77 -19.63
N SER A 5 -8.93 -14.66 -18.91
CA SER A 5 -9.47 -15.29 -17.70
C SER A 5 -10.10 -14.25 -16.78
N SER A 6 -11.32 -14.51 -16.28
CA SER A 6 -12.06 -13.61 -15.38
C SER A 6 -11.26 -13.18 -14.13
N LYS A 7 -10.23 -13.96 -13.75
CA LYS A 7 -9.29 -13.63 -12.67
C LYS A 7 -8.37 -12.46 -13.03
N ILE A 8 -7.89 -12.39 -14.27
CA ILE A 8 -7.00 -11.31 -14.74
C ILE A 8 -7.80 -10.01 -14.85
N GLU A 9 -9.01 -10.05 -15.42
CA GLU A 9 -9.88 -8.88 -15.50
C GLU A 9 -10.19 -8.31 -14.11
N LYS A 10 -10.44 -9.19 -13.13
CA LYS A 10 -10.62 -8.79 -11.74
C LYS A 10 -9.38 -8.12 -11.16
N LEU A 11 -8.18 -8.67 -11.41
CA LEU A 11 -6.92 -8.08 -10.96
C LEU A 11 -6.71 -6.68 -11.54
N ILE A 12 -6.92 -6.51 -12.86
CA ILE A 12 -6.82 -5.22 -13.55
C ILE A 12 -7.83 -4.23 -12.96
N SER A 13 -9.07 -4.65 -12.76
CA SER A 13 -10.12 -3.81 -12.18
C SER A 13 -9.74 -3.32 -10.78
N VAL A 14 -9.19 -4.17 -9.92
CA VAL A 14 -8.75 -3.78 -8.57
C VAL A 14 -7.61 -2.76 -8.65
N ILE A 15 -6.59 -3.01 -9.47
CA ILE A 15 -5.43 -2.11 -9.61
C ILE A 15 -5.85 -0.75 -10.18
N SER A 16 -6.82 -0.71 -11.11
CA SER A 16 -7.32 0.54 -11.69
C SER A 16 -8.06 1.46 -10.70
N LYS A 17 -8.41 0.97 -9.50
CA LYS A 17 -9.03 1.78 -8.44
C LYS A 17 -7.99 2.61 -7.67
N LEU A 18 -6.71 2.32 -7.83
CA LEU A 18 -5.65 3.07 -7.16
C LEU A 18 -5.53 4.47 -7.77
N PRO A 19 -5.32 5.51 -6.93
CA PRO A 19 -5.21 6.88 -7.40
C PRO A 19 -4.05 7.01 -8.40
N GLY A 20 -4.32 7.62 -9.56
CA GLY A 20 -3.32 7.83 -10.61
C GLY A 20 -3.08 6.63 -11.54
N ILE A 21 -3.79 5.51 -11.36
CA ILE A 21 -3.62 4.31 -12.21
C ILE A 21 -4.81 4.13 -13.16
N GLY A 22 -4.62 4.48 -14.43
CA GLY A 22 -5.59 4.22 -15.49
C GLY A 22 -5.60 2.77 -15.99
N PRO A 23 -6.59 2.37 -16.80
CA PRO A 23 -6.79 0.97 -17.22
C PRO A 23 -5.59 0.35 -17.93
N LYS A 24 -4.92 1.09 -18.84
CA LYS A 24 -3.70 0.60 -19.51
C LYS A 24 -2.53 0.40 -18.55
N SER A 25 -2.41 1.25 -17.53
CA SER A 25 -1.35 1.09 -16.52
C SER A 25 -1.68 -0.08 -15.60
N ALA A 26 -2.95 -0.24 -15.22
CA ALA A 26 -3.41 -1.37 -14.41
C ALA A 26 -3.17 -2.72 -15.11
N GLU A 27 -3.42 -2.81 -16.42
CA GLU A 27 -3.11 -3.99 -17.23
C GLU A 27 -1.61 -4.33 -17.21
N ARG A 28 -0.74 -3.35 -17.43
CA ARG A 28 0.72 -3.56 -17.38
C ARG A 28 1.18 -4.05 -16.01
N ILE A 29 0.64 -3.46 -14.94
CA ILE A 29 0.97 -3.87 -13.57
C ILE A 29 0.46 -5.29 -13.30
N ALA A 30 -0.78 -5.62 -13.67
CA ALA A 30 -1.35 -6.95 -13.49
C ALA A 30 -0.51 -8.03 -14.17
N LEU A 31 -0.09 -7.80 -15.42
CA LEU A 31 0.77 -8.72 -16.17
C LEU A 31 2.16 -8.83 -15.55
N TYR A 32 2.72 -7.72 -15.04
CA TYR A 32 3.98 -7.75 -14.31
C TYR A 32 3.90 -8.61 -13.05
N LEU A 33 2.88 -8.42 -12.21
CA LEU A 33 2.69 -9.22 -10.98
C LEU A 33 2.54 -10.72 -11.28
N LEU A 34 1.86 -11.07 -12.38
CA LEU A 34 1.72 -12.46 -12.82
C LEU A 34 3.02 -13.08 -13.35
N SER A 35 3.99 -12.25 -13.76
CA SER A 35 5.30 -12.69 -14.24
C SER A 35 6.36 -12.79 -13.15
N MET A 36 6.09 -12.26 -11.96
CA MET A 36 6.99 -12.33 -10.81
C MET A 36 7.16 -13.77 -10.33
N LYS A 37 8.30 -14.06 -9.69
CA LYS A 37 8.51 -15.37 -9.08
C LYS A 37 7.65 -15.52 -7.82
N ASP A 38 7.34 -16.76 -7.47
CA ASP A 38 6.47 -17.09 -6.33
C ASP A 38 6.92 -16.46 -5.01
N TYR A 39 8.23 -16.37 -4.75
CA TYR A 39 8.73 -15.74 -3.52
C TYR A 39 8.58 -14.21 -3.54
N GLU A 40 8.76 -13.58 -4.71
CA GLU A 40 8.67 -12.13 -4.86
C GLU A 40 7.22 -11.65 -4.72
N ILE A 41 6.28 -12.37 -5.32
CA ILE A 41 4.86 -12.01 -5.20
C ILE A 41 4.33 -12.26 -3.77
N LYS A 42 4.85 -13.27 -3.05
CA LYS A 42 4.49 -13.50 -1.66
C LYS A 42 4.99 -12.37 -0.75
N ASP A 43 6.27 -12.03 -0.86
CA ASP A 43 6.90 -10.94 -0.10
C ASP A 43 6.19 -9.59 -0.36
N PHE A 44 5.83 -9.33 -1.62
CA PHE A 44 5.06 -8.15 -2.01
C PHE A 44 3.68 -8.09 -1.33
N LEU A 45 2.96 -9.21 -1.27
CA LEU A 45 1.64 -9.27 -0.64
C LEU A 45 1.73 -9.13 0.88
N GLU A 46 2.69 -9.81 1.50
CA GLU A 46 2.96 -9.75 2.95
C GLU A 46 3.32 -8.33 3.38
N THR A 47 4.19 -7.65 2.65
CA THR A 47 4.55 -6.24 2.90
C THR A 47 3.32 -5.32 2.89
N ILE A 48 2.38 -5.54 1.97
CA ILE A 48 1.14 -4.73 1.90
C ILE A 48 0.23 -5.02 3.08
N GLU A 49 0.11 -6.29 3.48
CA GLU A 49 -0.71 -6.72 4.61
C GLU A 49 -0.17 -6.16 5.93
N GLU A 50 1.13 -6.35 6.19
CA GLU A 50 1.82 -5.80 7.36
C GLU A 50 1.69 -4.27 7.43
N ALA A 51 1.91 -3.58 6.30
CA ALA A 51 1.74 -2.13 6.25
C ALA A 51 0.31 -1.71 6.60
N LYS A 52 -0.70 -2.47 6.15
CA LYS A 52 -2.10 -2.15 6.46
C LYS A 52 -2.45 -2.39 7.93
N GLU A 53 -1.85 -3.39 8.56
CA GLU A 53 -2.09 -3.76 9.95
C GLU A 53 -1.35 -2.88 10.96
N HIS A 54 -0.09 -2.56 10.66
CA HIS A 54 0.80 -1.89 11.61
C HIS A 54 0.82 -0.37 11.46
N ILE A 55 0.54 0.17 10.27
CA ILE A 55 0.54 1.61 10.06
C ILE A 55 -0.73 2.23 10.65
N LYS A 56 -0.52 3.10 11.64
CA LYS A 56 -1.57 3.84 12.35
C LYS A 56 -1.32 5.34 12.23
N LEU A 57 -2.32 6.12 12.63
CA LEU A 57 -2.19 7.55 12.80
C LEU A 57 -1.82 7.86 14.25
N CYS A 58 -0.81 8.70 14.44
CA CYS A 58 -0.45 9.18 15.77
C CYS A 58 -1.65 9.90 16.40
N PRO A 59 -2.04 9.59 17.65
CA PRO A 59 -3.21 10.21 18.29
C PRO A 59 -3.03 11.71 18.59
N ILE A 60 -1.79 12.22 18.50
CA ILE A 60 -1.46 13.62 18.85
C ILE A 60 -1.43 14.51 17.60
N CYS A 61 -0.73 14.09 16.55
CA CYS A 61 -0.51 14.90 15.34
C CYS A 61 -1.06 14.29 14.05
N PHE A 62 -1.69 13.11 14.15
CA PHE A 62 -2.21 12.37 13.00
C PHE A 62 -1.15 12.02 11.94
N ASN A 63 0.13 12.07 12.29
CA ASN A 63 1.18 11.60 11.40
C ASN A 63 1.15 10.07 11.29
N ILE A 64 1.56 9.56 10.14
CA ILE A 64 1.66 8.13 9.86
C ILE A 64 2.82 7.55 10.68
N THR A 65 2.57 6.48 11.44
CA THR A 65 3.58 5.82 12.27
C THR A 65 3.21 4.35 12.49
N ASP A 66 4.22 3.53 12.71
CA ASP A 66 4.14 2.12 13.13
C ASP A 66 4.10 1.94 14.66
N SER A 67 4.15 3.05 15.41
CA SER A 67 4.25 3.11 16.87
C SER A 67 3.01 3.76 17.48
N GLU A 68 2.74 3.54 18.77
CA GLU A 68 1.59 4.16 19.46
C GLU A 68 1.68 5.70 19.46
N ILE A 69 2.89 6.26 19.57
CA ILE A 69 3.18 7.69 19.44
C ILE A 69 4.31 7.83 18.43
N CYS A 70 4.16 8.73 17.45
CA CYS A 70 5.21 8.93 16.46
C CYS A 70 6.48 9.49 17.11
N ASN A 71 7.63 9.20 16.49
CA ASN A 71 8.96 9.59 16.99
C ASN A 71 9.12 11.11 17.23
N ILE A 72 8.30 11.93 16.56
CA ILE A 72 8.29 13.38 16.73
C ILE A 72 7.56 13.76 18.03
N CYS A 73 6.39 13.18 18.27
CA CYS A 73 5.58 13.46 19.45
C CYS A 73 6.16 12.87 20.74
N SER A 74 6.85 11.73 20.66
CA SER A 74 7.52 11.11 21.81
C SER A 74 8.86 11.76 22.15
N SER A 75 9.39 12.62 21.28
CA SER A 75 10.67 13.27 21.50
C SER A 75 10.60 14.32 22.62
N PRO A 76 11.44 14.22 23.67
CA PRO A 76 11.49 15.20 24.75
C PRO A 76 12.17 16.52 24.33
N ARG A 77 12.76 16.56 23.13
CA ARG A 77 13.39 17.77 22.57
C ARG A 77 12.42 18.64 21.78
N ARG A 78 11.21 18.14 21.50
CA ARG A 78 10.20 18.90 20.80
C ARG A 78 9.59 19.94 21.74
N ASP A 79 9.39 21.15 21.23
CA ASP A 79 8.53 22.14 21.87
C ASP A 79 7.08 21.88 21.44
N HIS A 80 6.30 21.26 22.32
CA HIS A 80 4.90 20.91 22.04
C HIS A 80 3.95 22.12 22.09
N SER A 81 4.44 23.34 22.39
CA SER A 81 3.65 24.57 22.30
C SER A 81 3.52 25.11 20.87
N VAL A 82 4.36 24.63 19.95
CA VAL A 82 4.35 24.99 18.52
C VAL A 82 3.93 23.76 17.72
N VAL A 83 2.85 23.91 16.94
CA VAL A 83 2.26 22.81 16.14
C VAL A 83 3.08 22.56 14.88
#